data_AF-A0A0N8W0T5-F1
#
_entry.id   AF-A0A0N8W0T5-F1
#
_cell.length_a   1.000
_cell.length_b   1.000
_cell.length_c   1.000
_cell.angle_alpha   90.00
_cell.angle_beta   90.00
_cell.angle_gamma   90.00
#
_symmetry.space_group_name_H-M   'P 1'
#
loop_
_entity.id
_entity.type
_entity.pdbx_description
1 polymer ?
#
loop_
_entity_poly.entity_id
_entity_poly.type
_entity_poly.pdbx_seq_one_letter_code
_entity_poly.pdbx_strand_id
1 'polypeptide(L)'
;MAEGQRIVGQLQQVREGLAESSALGARYEELAASYRVRIDRLDFVQQGMKTSVLTIRLDYANLWKLLIDKQRNKEDLKREAGVSVASIACLNKGDNVTTDTLLRICQYLDCGLPEICEIVLVDSPNES
;
A
#
# COMPACT_ATOMS: atom_id res chain seq x y z
N MET A 1 -10.70 51.06 57.89
CA MET A 1 -11.26 49.69 58.01
C MET A 1 -12.04 49.26 56.77
N ALA A 2 -12.97 50.06 56.25
CA ALA A 2 -13.80 49.69 55.09
C ALA A 2 -13.02 49.49 53.76
N GLU A 3 -11.97 50.26 53.53
CA GLU A 3 -11.17 50.18 52.29
C GLU A 3 -10.32 48.90 52.21
N GLY A 4 -9.79 48.44 53.35
CA GLY A 4 -9.08 47.16 53.43
C GLY A 4 -9.98 45.95 53.16
N GLN A 5 -11.23 45.98 53.64
CA GLN A 5 -12.21 44.93 53.35
C GLN A 5 -12.56 44.88 51.85
N ARG A 6 -12.61 46.04 51.19
CA ARG A 6 -12.88 46.13 49.75
C ARG A 6 -11.76 45.52 48.91
N ILE A 7 -10.50 45.80 49.27
CA ILE A 7 -9.32 45.23 48.59
C ILE A 7 -9.27 43.71 48.78
N VAL A 8 -9.52 43.20 49.98
CA VAL A 8 -9.55 41.76 50.25
C VAL A 8 -10.65 41.07 49.44
N GLY A 9 -11.83 41.69 49.32
CA GLY A 9 -12.91 41.19 48.46
C GLY A 9 -12.52 41.10 46.98
N GLN A 10 -11.82 42.11 46.46
CA GLN A 10 -11.33 42.11 45.08
C GLN A 10 -10.27 41.02 44.84
N LEU A 11 -9.35 40.83 45.77
CA LEU A 11 -8.32 39.78 45.69
C LEU A 11 -8.94 38.38 45.75
N GLN A 12 -9.97 38.20 46.57
CA GLN A 12 -10.72 36.95 46.66
C GLN A 12 -11.40 36.61 45.31
N GLN A 13 -12.06 37.60 44.70
CA GLN A 13 -12.74 37.44 43.42
C GLN A 13 -11.77 37.08 42.28
N VAL A 14 -10.59 37.72 42.25
CA VAL A 14 -9.53 37.39 41.29
C VAL A 14 -9.01 35.96 41.49
N ARG A 15 -8.83 35.53 42.74
CA ARG A 15 -8.40 34.16 43.05
C ARG A 15 -9.44 33.12 42.61
N GLU A 16 -10.72 33.39 42.83
CA GLU A 16 -11.81 32.51 42.41
C GLU A 16 -11.88 32.39 40.87
N GLY A 17 -11.78 33.51 40.14
CA GLY A 17 -11.70 33.48 38.67
C GLY A 17 -10.46 32.75 38.12
N LEU A 18 -9.32 32.86 38.81
CA LEU A 18 -8.10 32.12 38.44
C LEU A 18 -8.27 30.61 38.67
N ALA A 19 -8.93 30.22 39.77
CA ALA A 19 -9.24 28.83 40.06
C ALA A 19 -10.24 28.22 39.06
N GLU A 20 -11.27 28.98 38.66
CA GLU A 20 -12.22 28.58 37.61
C GLU A 20 -11.52 28.39 36.25
N SER A 21 -10.63 29.30 35.87
CA SER A 21 -9.83 29.20 34.64
C SER A 21 -8.87 28.01 34.67
N SER A 22 -8.21 27.75 35.80
CA SER A 22 -7.35 26.58 35.98
C SER A 22 -8.14 25.27 35.91
N ALA A 23 -9.32 25.20 36.54
CA ALA A 23 -10.20 24.04 36.46
C ALA A 23 -10.72 23.81 35.03
N LEU A 24 -10.99 24.89 34.29
CA LEU A 24 -11.33 24.81 32.87
C LEU A 24 -10.15 24.28 32.05
N GLY A 25 -8.92 24.74 32.34
CA GLY A 25 -7.69 24.23 31.74
C GLY A 25 -7.50 22.73 31.95
N ALA A 26 -7.67 22.24 33.18
CA ALA A 26 -7.59 20.82 33.50
C ALA A 26 -8.62 19.98 32.71
N ARG A 27 -9.86 20.48 32.57
CA ARG A 27 -10.90 19.83 31.75
C ARG A 27 -10.53 19.78 30.26
N TYR A 28 -9.91 20.82 29.73
CA TYR A 28 -9.41 20.82 28.35
C TYR A 28 -8.25 19.82 28.16
N GLU A 29 -7.36 19.69 29.13
CA GLU A 29 -6.28 18.69 29.09
C GLU A 29 -6.82 17.26 29.10
N GLU A 30 -7.82 16.96 29.94
CA GLU A 30 -8.50 15.65 29.97
C GLU A 30 -9.16 15.33 28.62
N LEU A 31 -9.84 16.31 28.03
CA LEU A 31 -10.48 16.17 26.73
C LEU A 31 -9.45 15.95 25.61
N ALA A 32 -8.36 16.72 25.61
CA ALA A 32 -7.26 16.57 24.66
C ALA A 32 -6.59 15.20 24.79
N ALA A 33 -6.39 14.71 26.01
CA ALA A 33 -5.90 13.36 26.27
C ALA A 33 -6.85 12.30 25.73
N SER A 34 -8.17 12.46 25.92
CA SER A 34 -9.18 11.56 25.37
C SER A 34 -9.16 11.53 23.83
N TYR A 35 -8.97 12.67 23.16
CA TYR A 35 -8.87 12.71 21.71
C TYR A 35 -7.59 12.06 21.19
N ARG A 36 -6.45 12.31 21.85
CA ARG A 36 -5.17 11.68 21.50
C ARG A 36 -5.26 10.15 21.52
N VAL A 37 -5.87 9.57 22.55
CA VAL A 37 -6.10 8.11 22.60
C VAL A 37 -6.98 7.61 21.44
N ARG A 38 -7.98 8.39 21.03
CA ARG A 38 -8.81 8.05 19.86
C ARG A 38 -8.05 8.15 18.55
N ILE A 39 -7.16 9.13 18.41
CA ILE A 39 -6.27 9.30 17.26
C ILE A 39 -5.27 8.15 17.21
N ASP A 40 -4.59 7.83 18.32
CA ASP A 40 -3.65 6.70 18.38
C ASP A 40 -4.33 5.37 18.02
N ARG A 41 -5.58 5.17 18.43
CA ARG A 41 -6.37 4.00 18.04
C ARG A 41 -6.73 3.99 16.56
N LEU A 42 -7.05 5.16 16.00
CA LEU A 42 -7.30 5.33 14.57
C LEU A 42 -6.03 5.03 13.76
N ASP A 43 -4.89 5.53 14.20
CA ASP A 43 -3.58 5.28 13.59
C ASP A 43 -3.21 3.79 13.68
N PHE A 44 -3.42 3.15 14.82
CA PHE A 44 -3.23 1.70 14.97
C PHE A 44 -4.12 0.89 14.01
N VAL A 45 -5.40 1.27 13.87
CA VAL A 45 -6.32 0.62 12.92
C VAL A 45 -5.87 0.87 11.48
N GLN A 46 -5.47 2.09 11.13
CA GLN A 46 -4.96 2.41 9.79
C GLN A 46 -3.66 1.66 9.48
N GLN A 47 -2.76 1.54 10.45
CA GLN A 47 -1.48 0.86 10.31
C GLN A 47 -1.66 -0.67 10.25
N GLY A 48 -2.61 -1.25 10.98
CA GLY A 48 -3.01 -2.65 10.85
C GLY A 48 -3.81 -2.95 9.57
N MET A 49 -4.60 -1.99 9.08
CA MET A 49 -5.30 -2.05 7.79
C MET A 49 -4.42 -1.70 6.60
N LYS A 50 -3.16 -1.29 6.84
CA LYS A 50 -2.08 -1.30 5.85
C LYS A 50 -1.67 -2.74 5.56
N THR A 51 -2.66 -3.59 5.26
CA THR A 51 -2.45 -4.91 4.73
C THR A 51 -1.80 -4.68 3.37
N SER A 52 -0.52 -5.04 3.27
CA SER A 52 0.23 -5.03 2.02
C SER A 52 -0.62 -5.76 0.98
N VAL A 53 -1.16 -5.03 0.00
CA VAL A 53 -1.86 -5.67 -1.11
C VAL A 53 -0.86 -6.64 -1.72
N LEU A 54 -1.16 -7.94 -1.66
CA LEU A 54 -0.33 -8.97 -2.26
C LEU A 54 -0.45 -8.85 -3.77
N THR A 55 0.37 -8.00 -4.36
CA THR A 55 0.44 -7.81 -5.81
C THR A 55 1.43 -8.82 -6.37
N ILE A 56 0.93 -9.78 -7.15
CA ILE A 56 1.74 -10.74 -7.89
C ILE A 56 1.66 -10.47 -9.38
N ARG A 57 2.76 -10.72 -10.10
CA ARG A 57 2.79 -10.69 -11.57
C ARG A 57 3.59 -11.86 -12.13
N LEU A 58 3.38 -12.14 -13.41
CA LEU A 58 4.19 -13.09 -14.15
C LEU A 58 5.39 -12.39 -14.78
N ASP A 59 6.57 -12.98 -14.65
CA ASP A 59 7.76 -12.61 -15.41
C ASP A 59 8.03 -13.64 -16.51
N TYR A 60 8.36 -13.17 -17.71
CA TYR A 60 8.61 -13.99 -18.90
C TYR A 60 10.06 -13.86 -19.40
N ALA A 61 10.98 -13.37 -18.58
CA ALA A 61 12.40 -13.28 -18.96
C ALA A 61 12.98 -14.64 -19.41
N ASN A 62 12.56 -15.73 -18.76
CA ASN A 62 12.99 -17.08 -19.11
C ASN A 62 12.52 -17.50 -20.50
N LEU A 63 11.28 -17.18 -20.89
CA LEU A 63 10.78 -17.42 -22.25
C LEU A 63 11.69 -16.77 -23.31
N TRP A 64 12.09 -15.51 -23.10
CA TRP A 64 12.92 -14.79 -24.07
C TRP A 64 14.32 -15.38 -24.21
N LYS A 65 14.92 -15.83 -23.10
CA LYS A 65 16.19 -16.55 -23.12
C LYS A 65 16.04 -17.89 -23.86
N LEU A 66 14.98 -18.65 -23.54
CA LEU A 66 14.72 -19.95 -24.16
C LEU A 66 14.51 -19.85 -25.68
N LEU A 67 13.86 -18.78 -26.16
CA LEU A 67 13.75 -18.52 -27.59
C LEU A 67 15.13 -18.36 -28.26
N ILE A 68 16.04 -17.61 -27.63
CA ILE A 68 17.39 -17.40 -28.16
C ILE A 68 18.15 -18.73 -28.17
N ASP A 69 18.08 -19.50 -27.09
CA ASP A 69 18.75 -20.79 -26.96
C ASP A 69 18.27 -21.80 -28.02
N LYS A 70 16.99 -21.72 -28.41
CA LYS A 70 16.38 -22.55 -29.46
C LYS A 70 16.41 -21.93 -30.86
N GLN A 71 17.11 -20.80 -31.06
CA GLN A 71 17.18 -20.04 -32.33
C GLN A 71 15.81 -19.67 -32.91
N ARG A 72 14.85 -19.32 -32.05
CA ARG A 72 13.50 -18.87 -32.41
C ARG A 72 13.32 -17.40 -32.08
N ASN A 73 12.31 -16.77 -32.69
CA ASN A 73 11.96 -15.38 -32.45
C ASN A 73 10.46 -15.21 -32.13
N LYS A 74 10.04 -13.97 -31.83
CA LYS A 74 8.64 -13.65 -31.47
C LYS A 74 7.68 -13.81 -32.65
N GLU A 75 8.14 -13.67 -33.88
CA GLU A 75 7.31 -13.92 -35.07
C GLU A 75 7.03 -15.42 -35.25
N ASP A 76 7.97 -16.29 -34.85
CA ASP A 76 7.75 -17.73 -34.85
C ASP A 76 6.68 -18.12 -33.82
N LEU A 77 6.64 -17.48 -32.64
CA LEU A 77 5.53 -17.67 -31.69
C LEU A 77 4.17 -17.29 -32.30
N LYS A 78 4.12 -16.25 -33.14
CA LYS A 78 2.87 -15.87 -33.80
C LYS A 78 2.46 -16.88 -34.87
N ARG A 79 3.40 -17.29 -35.72
CA ARG A 79 3.11 -18.14 -36.90
C ARG A 79 2.99 -19.61 -36.54
N GLU A 80 3.90 -20.14 -35.74
CA GLU A 80 4.02 -21.57 -35.43
C GLU A 80 3.24 -21.96 -34.17
N ALA A 81 3.31 -21.15 -33.10
CA ALA A 81 2.54 -21.39 -31.87
C ALA A 81 1.14 -20.73 -31.87
N GLY A 82 0.79 -19.99 -32.93
CA GLY A 82 -0.51 -19.33 -33.07
C GLY A 82 -0.78 -18.24 -32.02
N VAL A 83 0.26 -17.66 -31.43
CA VAL A 83 0.12 -16.65 -30.37
C VAL A 83 -0.32 -15.32 -31.00
N SER A 84 -1.41 -14.74 -30.49
CA SER A 84 -1.94 -13.49 -31.06
C SER A 84 -0.98 -12.31 -30.81
N VAL A 85 -1.06 -11.29 -31.67
CA VAL A 85 -0.28 -10.05 -31.52
C VAL A 85 -0.56 -9.39 -30.16
N ALA A 86 -1.82 -9.41 -29.71
CA ALA A 86 -2.20 -8.91 -28.39
C ALA A 86 -1.52 -9.69 -27.26
N SER A 87 -1.47 -11.03 -27.36
CA SER A 87 -0.80 -11.87 -26.35
C SER A 87 0.71 -11.60 -26.32
N ILE A 88 1.37 -11.45 -27.47
CA ILE A 88 2.79 -11.06 -27.53
C ILE A 88 3.03 -9.70 -26.85
N ALA A 89 2.12 -8.73 -27.04
CA ALA A 89 2.22 -7.43 -26.38
C ALA A 89 2.08 -7.56 -24.85
N CYS A 90 1.16 -8.39 -24.34
CA CYS A 90 1.02 -8.69 -22.91
C CYS A 90 2.27 -9.37 -22.35
N LEU A 91 2.80 -10.39 -23.04
CA LEU A 91 4.04 -11.08 -22.64
C LEU A 91 5.22 -10.10 -22.55
N ASN A 92 5.33 -9.14 -23.47
CA ASN A 92 6.38 -8.12 -23.44
C ASN A 92 6.26 -7.16 -22.24
N LYS A 93 5.05 -6.93 -21.73
CA LYS A 93 4.79 -6.06 -20.58
C LYS A 93 4.87 -6.77 -19.23
N GLY A 94 4.92 -8.11 -19.22
CA GLY A 94 4.77 -8.90 -17.99
C GLY A 94 3.31 -8.99 -17.51
N ASP A 95 2.35 -8.79 -18.42
CA ASP A 95 0.92 -8.91 -18.11
C ASP A 95 0.46 -10.38 -18.14
N ASN A 96 -0.69 -10.64 -17.55
CA ASN A 96 -1.32 -11.96 -17.62
C ASN A 96 -1.77 -12.28 -19.05
N VAL A 97 -1.49 -13.51 -19.48
CA VAL A 97 -2.09 -14.12 -20.66
C VAL A 97 -2.93 -15.31 -20.25
N THR A 98 -3.78 -15.80 -21.16
CA THR A 98 -4.55 -17.02 -20.89
C THR A 98 -3.61 -18.22 -20.75
N THR A 99 -3.97 -19.18 -19.89
CA THR A 99 -3.21 -20.42 -19.71
C THR A 99 -3.07 -21.20 -21.02
N ASP A 100 -4.09 -21.17 -21.88
CA ASP A 100 -4.03 -21.76 -23.22
C ASP A 100 -2.88 -21.21 -24.07
N THR A 101 -2.65 -19.89 -24.04
CA THR A 101 -1.50 -19.27 -24.71
C THR A 101 -0.18 -19.85 -24.19
N LEU A 102 -0.03 -20.01 -22.87
CA LEU A 102 1.19 -20.57 -22.27
C LEU A 102 1.39 -22.02 -22.68
N LEU A 103 0.32 -22.83 -22.68
CA LEU A 103 0.39 -24.24 -23.09
C LEU A 103 0.78 -24.40 -24.56
N ARG A 104 0.29 -23.53 -25.46
CA ARG A 104 0.71 -23.53 -26.87
C ARG A 104 2.18 -23.18 -27.04
N ILE A 105 2.69 -22.24 -26.25
CA ILE A 105 4.13 -21.92 -26.23
C ILE A 105 4.95 -23.12 -25.72
N CYS A 106 4.53 -23.74 -24.63
CA CYS A 106 5.16 -24.95 -24.09
C CYS A 106 5.20 -26.08 -25.12
N GLN A 107 4.08 -26.33 -25.82
CA GLN A 107 4.00 -27.35 -26.86
C GLN A 107 4.93 -27.04 -28.05
N TYR A 108 5.01 -25.78 -28.46
CA TYR A 108 5.87 -25.35 -29.57
C TYR A 108 7.36 -25.43 -29.23
N LEU A 109 7.73 -25.08 -27.99
CA LEU A 109 9.13 -25.08 -27.55
C LEU A 109 9.58 -26.41 -26.94
N ASP A 110 8.68 -27.37 -26.77
CA ASP A 110 8.91 -28.65 -26.09
C ASP A 110 9.52 -28.42 -24.69
N CYS A 111 8.78 -27.69 -23.85
CA CYS A 111 9.20 -27.31 -22.50
C CYS A 111 8.02 -27.22 -21.52
N GLY A 112 8.32 -27.12 -20.22
CA GLY A 112 7.34 -26.90 -19.15
C GLY A 112 7.06 -25.43 -18.84
N LEU A 113 5.97 -25.17 -18.09
CA LEU A 113 5.62 -23.82 -17.61
C LEU A 113 6.74 -23.11 -16.82
N PRO A 114 7.47 -23.77 -15.89
CA PRO A 114 8.53 -23.10 -15.12
C PRO A 114 9.70 -22.59 -15.98
N GLU A 115 9.87 -23.14 -17.19
CA GLU A 115 10.93 -22.73 -18.11
C GLU A 115 10.58 -21.47 -18.90
N ILE A 116 9.30 -21.07 -18.91
CA ILE A 116 8.83 -19.90 -19.68
C ILE A 116 8.32 -18.75 -18.80
N CYS A 117 7.89 -19.03 -17.57
CA CYS A 117 7.40 -17.98 -16.67
C CYS A 117 7.68 -18.25 -15.19
N GLU A 118 7.87 -17.18 -14.44
CA GLU A 118 8.01 -17.17 -12.99
C GLU A 118 6.99 -16.23 -12.33
N ILE A 119 6.64 -16.50 -11.08
CA ILE A 119 5.77 -15.63 -10.29
C ILE A 119 6.64 -14.71 -9.44
N VAL A 120 6.41 -13.40 -9.56
CA VAL A 120 7.17 -12.37 -8.83
C VAL A 120 6.23 -11.56 -7.93
N LEU A 121 6.64 -11.38 -6.67
CA LEU A 121 5.98 -10.48 -5.73
C LEU A 121 6.36 -9.04 -6.06
N VAL A 122 5.34 -8.20 -6.26
CA VAL A 122 5.51 -6.77 -6.46
C VAL A 122 5.24 -6.11 -5.13
N ASP A 123 6.31 -5.82 -4.39
CA ASP A 123 6.23 -4.84 -3.32
C ASP A 123 5.90 -3.51 -3.98
N SER A 124 4.70 -3.01 -3.73
CA SER A 124 4.28 -1.72 -4.26
C SER A 124 5.29 -0.68 -3.78
N PRO A 125 6.02 0.03 -4.66
CA PRO A 125 6.87 1.11 -4.21
C PRO A 125 5.97 2.21 -3.66
N ASN A 126 6.39 2.80 -2.54
CA ASN A 126 6.08 4.17 -2.16
C ASN A 126 5.68 5.01 -3.38
N GLU A 127 4.49 5.60 -3.34
CA GLU A 127 4.16 6.74 -4.19
C GLU A 127 5.31 7.75 -4.09
N SER A 128 5.90 8.07 -5.24
CA SER A 128 6.91 9.14 -5.39
C SER A 128 6.25 10.50 -5.37
#